data_AF-A0A497DE06-F1
#
_entry.id   AF-A0A497DE06-F1
#
_cell.length_a   1.000
_cell.length_b   1.000
_cell.length_c   1.000
_cell.angle_alpha   90.00
_cell.angle_beta   90.00
_cell.angle_gamma   90.00
#
_symmetry.space_group_name_H-M   'P 1'
#
loop_
_entity.id
_entity.type
_entity.pdbx_description
1 polymer ?
#
loop_
_entity_poly.entity_id
_entity_poly.type
_entity_poly.pdbx_seq_one_letter_code
_entity_poly.pdbx_strand_id
1 'polypeptide(L)'
;MLTSCYKFEGDQTIPSYLNIDTVSLTTYYPEQGSNSHAVSDVWVYVNDVLLGAYELPATLPALWNGEQKLVIKPGIKINGISSTRAPYPFYKPITYDNFLFIPDSVITIPATSTEYFSNLNFMWMEDFEQPGLTLTETSASDTSIMRTQPENNPEAFLSEDSRYSGVIHLTENARTYSASSINSFPIPKQGSPTILEVNFKTENYINVGVIIQESGSYIKIPLVILNHSAYWRKIYVNFGPNLSLHPQAIDFKVFFESVLENDLSSADIYLDNIKLINRPY
;
A
#
# COMPACT_ATOMS: atom_id res chain seq x y z
N MET A 1 -28.59 56.12 -2.21
CA MET A 1 -28.62 55.19 -1.08
C MET A 1 -27.37 54.34 -1.15
N LEU A 2 -26.46 54.46 -0.19
CA LEU A 2 -25.28 53.60 -0.04
C LEU A 2 -25.65 52.56 1.01
N THR A 3 -25.90 51.32 0.59
CA THR A 3 -26.11 50.19 1.49
C THR A 3 -24.75 49.61 1.88
N SER A 4 -24.44 49.79 3.16
CA SER A 4 -23.28 49.29 3.89
C SER A 4 -23.08 47.78 3.71
N CYS A 5 -21.85 47.37 3.45
CA CYS A 5 -21.41 45.99 3.60
C CYS A 5 -21.45 45.64 5.10
N TYR A 6 -22.05 44.50 5.47
CA TYR A 6 -22.02 44.01 6.85
C TYR A 6 -20.59 43.66 7.20
N LYS A 7 -20.03 44.39 8.17
CA LYS A 7 -18.73 44.10 8.79
C LYS A 7 -18.88 42.75 9.50
N PHE A 8 -18.04 41.78 9.14
CA PHE A 8 -17.97 40.49 9.84
C PHE A 8 -17.69 40.74 11.33
N GLU A 9 -18.69 40.54 12.19
CA GLU A 9 -18.51 40.48 13.64
C GLU A 9 -18.24 39.02 14.02
N GLY A 10 -16.97 38.76 14.33
CA GLY A 10 -16.44 37.50 14.81
C GLY A 10 -14.95 37.67 15.07
N ASP A 11 -14.41 36.95 16.06
CA ASP A 11 -12.98 36.96 16.36
C ASP A 11 -12.24 36.43 15.11
N GLN A 12 -11.57 37.31 14.37
CA GLN A 12 -10.79 36.90 13.20
C GLN A 12 -9.53 36.21 13.71
N THR A 13 -9.64 34.90 13.94
CA THR A 13 -8.48 34.09 14.33
C THR A 13 -7.52 34.03 13.15
N ILE A 14 -6.36 34.67 13.32
CA ILE A 14 -5.29 34.61 12.34
C ILE A 14 -4.80 33.15 12.28
N PRO A 15 -4.85 32.48 11.12
CA PRO A 15 -4.42 31.09 11.03
C PRO A 15 -2.92 30.98 11.23
N SER A 16 -2.52 29.83 11.78
CA SER A 16 -1.19 29.28 11.53
C SER A 16 -1.24 28.38 10.29
N TYR A 17 -0.10 28.09 9.67
CA TYR A 17 -0.03 27.18 8.53
C TYR A 17 0.93 26.04 8.85
N LEU A 18 0.54 24.81 8.53
CA LEU A 18 1.41 23.65 8.61
C LEU A 18 1.87 23.28 7.20
N ASN A 19 3.18 23.07 7.05
CA ASN A 19 3.77 22.51 5.84
C ASN A 19 4.30 21.10 6.14
N ILE A 20 3.82 20.12 5.38
CA ILE A 20 4.19 18.70 5.49
C ILE A 20 4.68 18.26 4.11
N ASP A 21 5.97 17.97 3.99
CA ASP A 21 6.56 17.64 2.69
C ASP A 21 6.36 16.17 2.32
N THR A 22 6.86 15.26 3.16
CA THR A 22 6.82 13.82 2.91
C THR A 22 6.71 13.03 4.20
N VAL A 23 6.17 11.81 4.11
CA VAL A 23 6.18 10.84 5.21
C VAL A 23 7.05 9.65 4.81
N SER A 24 8.06 9.32 5.60
CA SER A 24 8.87 8.11 5.44
C SER A 24 8.33 6.95 6.27
N LEU A 25 8.64 5.72 5.86
CA LEU A 25 8.43 4.52 6.66
C LEU A 25 9.76 4.02 7.23
N THR A 26 9.76 3.64 8.50
CA THR A 26 10.85 2.90 9.14
C THR A 26 10.39 1.47 9.41
N THR A 27 11.22 0.49 9.06
CA THR A 27 10.95 -0.94 9.26
C THR A 27 12.14 -1.65 9.88
N TYR A 28 11.88 -2.79 10.52
CA TYR A 28 12.91 -3.79 10.84
C TYR A 28 12.89 -4.88 9.77
N TYR A 29 13.82 -4.79 8.80
CA TYR A 29 13.82 -5.62 7.60
C TYR A 29 13.62 -7.13 7.85
N PRO A 30 14.30 -7.79 8.82
CA PRO A 30 14.13 -9.23 9.04
C PRO A 30 12.72 -9.69 9.41
N GLU A 31 11.88 -8.81 10.00
CA GLU A 31 10.52 -9.15 10.43
C GLU A 31 9.43 -8.46 9.62
N GLN A 32 9.76 -7.34 8.97
CA GLN A 32 8.79 -6.45 8.33
C GLN A 32 9.08 -6.21 6.84
N GLY A 33 10.21 -6.72 6.33
CA GLY A 33 10.71 -6.47 4.98
C GLY A 33 11.12 -5.01 4.75
N SER A 34 11.33 -4.66 3.47
CA SER A 34 11.80 -3.31 3.09
C SER A 34 10.88 -2.19 3.58
N ASN A 35 11.43 -0.99 3.68
CA ASN A 35 10.68 0.21 4.01
C ASN A 35 9.95 0.83 2.80
N SER A 36 9.84 0.13 1.66
CA SER A 36 9.14 0.66 0.49
C SER A 36 7.68 0.98 0.82
N HIS A 37 7.24 2.20 0.50
CA HIS A 37 5.89 2.69 0.73
C HIS A 37 5.39 3.56 -0.44
N ALA A 38 4.08 3.74 -0.54
CA ALA A 38 3.45 4.70 -1.45
C ALA A 38 2.45 5.59 -0.68
N VAL A 39 2.92 6.17 0.43
CA VAL A 39 2.20 7.19 1.18
C VAL A 39 2.15 8.45 0.31
N SER A 40 0.94 8.86 -0.06
CA SER A 40 0.69 10.04 -0.90
C SER A 40 -0.13 11.11 -0.20
N ASP A 41 -0.74 10.77 0.93
CA ASP A 41 -1.70 11.63 1.61
C ASP A 41 -1.48 11.60 3.13
N VAL A 42 -2.02 12.59 3.83
CA VAL A 42 -2.05 12.64 5.29
C VAL A 42 -3.41 13.10 5.80
N TRP A 43 -3.89 12.45 6.87
CA TRP A 43 -5.02 12.93 7.65
C TRP A 43 -4.49 13.67 8.87
N VAL A 44 -4.82 14.94 8.98
CA VAL A 44 -4.30 15.82 10.03
C VAL A 44 -5.39 16.09 11.05
N TYR A 45 -5.08 15.86 12.32
CA TYR A 45 -5.95 16.15 13.46
C TYR A 45 -5.23 17.10 14.43
N VAL A 46 -5.98 18.02 15.02
CA VAL A 46 -5.52 18.86 16.12
C VAL A 46 -6.49 18.72 17.28
N ASN A 47 -5.99 18.35 18.46
CA ASN A 47 -6.80 18.02 19.65
C ASN A 47 -7.93 17.04 19.32
N ASP A 48 -7.58 15.98 18.57
CA ASP A 48 -8.49 14.93 18.12
C ASP A 48 -9.62 15.40 17.16
N VAL A 49 -9.60 16.67 16.72
CA VAL A 49 -10.49 17.22 15.68
C VAL A 49 -9.83 17.07 14.31
N LEU A 50 -10.52 16.45 13.36
CA LEU A 50 -10.05 16.31 11.98
C LEU A 50 -10.01 17.69 11.28
N LEU A 51 -8.82 18.10 10.84
CA LEU A 51 -8.67 19.27 9.96
C LEU A 51 -8.96 18.92 8.50
N GLY A 52 -8.49 17.76 8.04
CA GLY A 52 -8.70 17.32 6.67
C GLY A 52 -7.75 16.22 6.23
N ALA A 53 -7.91 15.82 4.97
CA ALA A 53 -7.02 14.91 4.25
C ALA A 53 -6.31 15.71 3.15
N TYR A 54 -4.98 15.60 3.06
CA TYR A 54 -4.16 16.40 2.18
C TYR A 54 -3.19 15.54 1.39
N GLU A 55 -3.09 15.77 0.08
CA GLU A 55 -2.09 15.14 -0.79
C GLU A 55 -0.74 15.82 -0.58
N LEU A 56 0.32 15.02 -0.40
CA LEU A 56 1.66 15.51 -0.13
C LEU A 56 2.40 15.93 -1.42
N PRO A 57 3.28 16.95 -1.37
CA PRO A 57 3.51 17.85 -0.24
C PRO A 57 2.32 18.81 -0.02
N ALA A 58 2.03 19.12 1.23
CA ALA A 58 0.84 19.89 1.61
C ALA A 58 1.19 21.11 2.49
N THR A 59 0.58 22.25 2.19
CA THR A 59 0.52 23.41 3.09
C THR A 59 -0.94 23.69 3.42
N LEU A 60 -1.31 23.61 4.70
CA LEU A 60 -2.69 23.72 5.15
C LEU A 60 -2.88 24.77 6.25
N PRO A 61 -3.98 25.52 6.25
CA PRO A 61 -4.32 26.43 7.34
C PRO A 61 -4.80 25.65 8.57
N ALA A 62 -4.36 26.09 9.75
CA ALA A 62 -4.75 25.59 11.05
C ALA A 62 -5.15 26.78 11.95
N LEU A 63 -6.44 26.87 12.31
CA LEU A 63 -6.98 27.91 13.20
C LEU A 63 -6.70 27.59 14.68
N TRP A 64 -5.42 27.40 15.00
CA TRP A 64 -4.92 27.05 16.33
C TRP A 64 -3.75 27.95 16.72
N ASN A 65 -3.52 28.09 18.02
CA ASN A 65 -2.46 28.90 18.62
C ASN A 65 -1.93 28.21 19.89
N GLY A 66 -0.64 28.40 20.19
CA GLY A 66 0.02 27.81 21.36
C GLY A 66 0.29 26.33 21.19
N GLU A 67 0.66 25.67 22.30
CA GLU A 67 0.90 24.23 22.31
C GLU A 67 -0.42 23.46 22.19
N GLN A 68 -0.51 22.58 21.18
CA GLN A 68 -1.67 21.72 20.95
C GLN A 68 -1.20 20.32 20.53
N LYS A 69 -2.09 19.33 20.68
CA LYS A 69 -1.82 17.98 20.21
C LYS A 69 -2.03 17.90 18.69
N LEU A 70 -0.98 17.62 17.93
CA LEU A 70 -1.03 17.38 16.49
C LEU A 70 -0.87 15.89 16.20
N VAL A 71 -1.78 15.32 15.41
CA VAL A 71 -1.71 13.93 14.95
C VAL A 71 -1.79 13.87 13.43
N ILE A 72 -0.81 13.22 12.82
CA ILE A 72 -0.72 13.01 11.37
C ILE A 72 -0.84 11.51 11.11
N LYS A 73 -1.85 11.10 10.35
CA LYS A 73 -2.03 9.70 9.93
C LYS A 73 -1.63 9.54 8.46
N PRO A 74 -0.61 8.72 8.15
CA PRO A 74 -0.19 8.47 6.77
C PRO A 74 -1.29 7.79 5.97
N GLY A 75 -1.50 8.25 4.74
CA GLY A 75 -2.56 7.80 3.84
C GLY A 75 -2.04 7.26 2.51
N ILE A 76 -2.78 6.29 1.97
CA ILE A 76 -2.46 5.56 0.75
C ILE A 76 -3.69 5.49 -0.18
N LYS A 77 -3.46 5.11 -1.45
CA LYS A 77 -4.52 4.75 -2.40
C LYS A 77 -4.81 3.25 -2.31
N ILE A 78 -5.96 2.88 -1.76
CA ILE A 78 -6.39 1.47 -1.67
C ILE A 78 -6.74 0.96 -3.07
N ASN A 79 -6.31 -0.26 -3.40
CA ASN A 79 -6.53 -0.93 -4.68
C ASN A 79 -6.05 -0.11 -5.90
N GLY A 80 -5.13 0.85 -5.71
CA GLY A 80 -4.64 1.74 -6.77
C GLY A 80 -5.67 2.76 -7.28
N ILE A 81 -6.86 2.84 -6.67
CA ILE A 81 -7.94 3.73 -7.11
C ILE A 81 -7.77 5.09 -6.40
N SER A 82 -7.68 6.17 -7.18
CA SER A 82 -7.39 7.51 -6.68
C SER A 82 -8.50 8.09 -5.79
N SER A 83 -9.74 7.62 -5.93
CA SER A 83 -10.89 8.04 -5.13
C SER A 83 -11.04 7.26 -3.81
N THR A 84 -10.26 6.20 -3.60
CA THR A 84 -10.29 5.38 -2.38
C THR A 84 -9.03 5.61 -1.55
N ARG A 85 -8.78 6.87 -1.20
CA ARG A 85 -7.70 7.26 -0.29
C ARG A 85 -8.16 7.05 1.15
N ALA A 86 -7.28 6.52 1.98
CA ALA A 86 -7.56 6.35 3.41
C ALA A 86 -6.27 6.33 4.23
N PRO A 87 -6.32 6.63 5.54
CA PRO A 87 -5.24 6.32 6.46
C PRO A 87 -4.87 4.83 6.38
N TYR A 88 -3.59 4.52 6.24
CA TYR A 88 -3.17 3.13 6.17
C TYR A 88 -3.36 2.45 7.54
N PRO A 89 -4.14 1.37 7.66
CA PRO A 89 -4.53 0.81 8.95
C PRO A 89 -3.37 0.17 9.74
N PHE A 90 -2.22 -0.02 9.09
CA PHE A 90 -1.05 -0.68 9.66
C PHE A 90 0.06 0.28 10.09
N TYR A 91 0.02 1.56 9.70
CA TYR A 91 0.98 2.55 10.15
C TYR A 91 0.53 3.24 11.43
N LYS A 92 1.47 3.51 12.33
CA LYS A 92 1.24 4.29 13.55
C LYS A 92 0.96 5.76 13.18
N PRO A 93 0.05 6.44 13.90
CA PRO A 93 -0.06 7.89 13.80
C PRO A 93 1.22 8.56 14.30
N ILE A 94 1.66 9.60 13.61
CA ILE A 94 2.75 10.48 14.06
C ILE A 94 2.13 11.52 14.96
N THR A 95 2.54 11.55 16.24
CA THR A 95 1.89 12.38 17.27
C THR A 95 2.88 13.33 17.91
N TYR A 96 2.48 14.59 18.02
CA TYR A 96 3.18 15.64 18.75
C TYR A 96 2.24 16.17 19.84
N ASP A 97 2.50 15.86 21.10
CA ASP A 97 1.58 16.23 22.19
C ASP A 97 1.56 17.74 22.49
N ASN A 98 2.71 18.41 22.34
CA ASN A 98 2.89 19.85 22.61
C ASN A 98 3.41 20.58 21.37
N PHE A 99 2.73 20.42 20.23
CA PHE A 99 3.11 21.11 18.99
C PHE A 99 2.76 22.59 19.08
N LEU A 100 3.75 23.48 18.92
CA LEU A 100 3.56 24.92 19.01
C LEU A 100 3.00 25.50 17.71
N PHE A 101 1.73 25.91 17.72
CA PHE A 101 1.11 26.67 16.63
C PHE A 101 1.36 28.16 16.82
N ILE A 102 1.86 28.83 15.78
CA ILE A 102 2.20 30.24 15.77
C ILE A 102 1.32 30.93 14.70
N PRO A 103 0.36 31.79 15.10
CA PRO A 103 -0.45 32.55 14.16
C PRO A 103 0.41 33.38 13.19
N ASP A 104 -0.09 33.58 11.98
CA ASP A 104 0.60 34.34 10.91
C ASP A 104 1.96 33.75 10.50
N SER A 105 2.19 32.46 10.76
CA SER A 105 3.44 31.77 10.44
C SER A 105 3.19 30.46 9.71
N VAL A 106 4.14 30.07 8.86
CA VAL A 106 4.22 28.74 8.25
C VAL A 106 5.22 27.91 9.05
N ILE A 107 4.75 26.81 9.62
CA ILE A 107 5.57 25.89 10.41
C ILE A 107 5.76 24.63 9.57
N THR A 108 6.99 24.39 9.13
CA THR A 108 7.36 23.14 8.48
C THR A 108 7.47 22.04 9.54
N ILE A 109 6.69 20.98 9.38
CA ILE A 109 6.78 19.81 10.22
C ILE A 109 8.09 19.09 9.86
N PRO A 110 8.98 18.84 10.84
CA PRO A 110 10.22 18.12 10.58
C PRO A 110 9.91 16.70 10.07
N ALA A 111 10.83 16.14 9.27
CA ALA A 111 10.70 14.86 8.58
C ALA A 111 9.83 13.84 9.33
N THR A 112 8.63 13.61 8.81
CA THR A 112 7.64 12.75 9.45
C THR A 112 7.94 11.29 9.14
N SER A 113 8.53 10.55 10.07
CA SER A 113 8.67 9.09 9.94
C SER A 113 7.55 8.36 10.70
N THR A 114 7.00 7.33 10.07
CA THR A 114 6.06 6.38 10.70
C THR A 114 6.67 4.99 10.77
N GLU A 115 6.01 4.11 11.52
CA GLU A 115 6.35 2.71 11.68
C GLU A 115 5.09 1.86 11.58
N TYR A 116 5.25 0.57 11.33
CA TYR A 116 4.16 -0.39 11.54
C TYR A 116 3.73 -0.46 13.02
N PHE A 117 2.44 -0.74 13.26
CA PHE A 117 2.00 -1.18 14.59
C PHE A 117 2.75 -2.45 15.01
N SER A 118 3.01 -2.63 16.30
CA SER A 118 3.73 -3.80 16.82
C SER A 118 2.90 -5.08 16.83
N ASN A 119 1.56 -4.97 16.73
CA ASN A 119 0.64 -6.10 16.82
C ASN A 119 0.18 -6.62 15.44
N LEU A 120 0.98 -6.41 14.40
CA LEU A 120 0.68 -6.91 13.06
C LEU A 120 1.17 -8.35 12.88
N ASN A 121 0.48 -9.08 12.01
CA ASN A 121 0.89 -10.39 11.54
C ASN A 121 1.30 -10.29 10.06
N PHE A 122 2.59 -10.45 9.79
CA PHE A 122 3.14 -10.57 8.43
C PHE A 122 3.01 -12.03 8.00
N MET A 123 1.84 -12.41 7.50
CA MET A 123 1.49 -13.79 7.17
C MET A 123 2.31 -14.34 6.00
N TRP A 124 2.77 -13.47 5.11
CA TRP A 124 3.59 -13.81 3.96
C TRP A 124 4.53 -12.66 3.62
N MET A 125 5.79 -12.98 3.33
CA MET A 125 6.77 -12.07 2.78
C MET A 125 7.53 -12.78 1.65
N GLU A 126 7.63 -12.15 0.49
CA GLU A 126 8.44 -12.58 -0.65
C GLU A 126 9.11 -11.36 -1.26
N ASP A 127 10.43 -11.31 -1.14
CA ASP A 127 11.31 -10.25 -1.66
C ASP A 127 12.35 -10.79 -2.65
N PHE A 128 12.25 -12.08 -3.02
CA PHE A 128 13.11 -12.74 -4.00
C PHE A 128 14.61 -12.77 -3.63
N GLU A 129 14.99 -12.41 -2.41
CA GLU A 129 16.39 -12.44 -1.98
C GLU A 129 16.88 -13.87 -1.69
N GLN A 130 15.94 -14.78 -1.38
CA GLN A 130 16.24 -16.19 -1.17
C GLN A 130 16.21 -16.98 -2.49
N PRO A 131 16.97 -18.09 -2.61
CA PRO A 131 16.93 -18.93 -3.81
C PRO A 131 15.58 -19.63 -4.04
N GLY A 132 14.84 -19.93 -2.96
CA GLY A 132 13.54 -20.57 -3.02
C GLY A 132 12.43 -19.54 -3.15
N LEU A 133 11.50 -19.76 -4.09
CA LEU A 133 10.31 -18.93 -4.27
C LEU A 133 9.14 -19.46 -3.44
N THR A 134 8.31 -18.55 -2.96
CA THR A 134 7.09 -18.85 -2.18
C THR A 134 5.81 -18.84 -3.02
N LEU A 135 5.96 -18.74 -4.34
CA LEU A 135 4.92 -18.89 -5.35
C LEU A 135 5.05 -20.24 -6.05
N THR A 136 3.92 -20.81 -6.46
CA THR A 136 3.88 -22.04 -7.26
C THR A 136 2.88 -21.86 -8.40
N GLU A 137 3.34 -22.20 -9.60
CA GLU A 137 2.55 -22.21 -10.82
C GLU A 137 1.41 -23.23 -10.74
N THR A 138 0.28 -22.87 -11.33
CA THR A 138 -0.84 -23.80 -11.53
C THR A 138 -0.68 -24.55 -12.84
N SER A 139 -1.50 -25.58 -13.06
CA SER A 139 -1.52 -26.32 -14.33
C SER A 139 -2.01 -25.48 -15.53
N ALA A 140 -2.51 -24.26 -15.31
CA ALA A 140 -2.88 -23.33 -16.37
C ALA A 140 -1.71 -22.45 -16.83
N SER A 141 -0.58 -22.45 -16.12
CA SER A 141 0.61 -21.66 -16.47
C SER A 141 1.43 -22.38 -17.54
N ASP A 142 1.85 -21.65 -18.57
CA ASP A 142 2.80 -22.11 -19.59
C ASP A 142 4.18 -21.42 -19.48
N THR A 143 4.31 -20.47 -18.56
CA THR A 143 5.55 -19.83 -18.12
C THR A 143 5.67 -19.91 -16.59
N SER A 144 6.81 -19.49 -16.05
CA SER A 144 7.10 -19.49 -14.61
C SER A 144 7.65 -18.15 -14.16
N ILE A 145 7.46 -17.82 -12.88
CA ILE A 145 8.20 -16.72 -12.27
C ILE A 145 9.61 -17.20 -11.93
N MET A 146 10.59 -16.39 -12.28
CA MET A 146 11.99 -16.64 -12.00
C MET A 146 12.55 -15.47 -11.20
N ARG A 147 13.66 -15.69 -10.52
CA ARG A 147 14.42 -14.60 -9.94
C ARG A 147 15.24 -13.91 -11.03
N THR A 148 15.26 -12.58 -11.05
CA THR A 148 16.14 -11.82 -11.95
C THR A 148 17.59 -12.25 -11.81
N GLN A 149 18.33 -12.24 -12.90
CA GLN A 149 19.78 -12.49 -12.92
C GLN A 149 20.46 -11.52 -13.89
N PRO A 150 21.73 -11.15 -13.68
CA PRO A 150 22.55 -11.43 -12.49
C PRO A 150 22.08 -10.65 -11.25
N GLU A 151 22.79 -10.79 -10.13
CA GLU A 151 22.65 -9.89 -8.97
C GLU A 151 22.71 -8.43 -9.40
N ASN A 152 21.85 -7.58 -8.82
CA ASN A 152 21.70 -6.17 -9.19
C ASN A 152 21.33 -5.95 -10.67
N ASN A 153 20.52 -6.85 -11.24
CA ASN A 153 19.93 -6.64 -12.56
C ASN A 153 19.24 -5.26 -12.59
N PRO A 154 19.48 -4.41 -13.61
CA PRO A 154 18.94 -3.06 -13.68
C PRO A 154 17.41 -2.99 -13.72
N GLU A 155 16.76 -4.08 -14.12
CA GLU A 155 15.30 -4.19 -14.14
C GLU A 155 14.70 -4.58 -12.78
N ALA A 156 15.51 -5.10 -11.85
CA ALA A 156 15.07 -5.45 -10.49
C ALA A 156 14.74 -4.20 -9.66
N PHE A 157 14.06 -4.39 -8.54
CA PHE A 157 13.82 -3.36 -7.54
C PHE A 157 15.09 -3.21 -6.69
N LEU A 158 15.97 -2.27 -7.04
CA LEU A 158 17.23 -2.12 -6.33
C LEU A 158 17.08 -1.20 -5.11
N SER A 159 17.49 -1.69 -3.94
CA SER A 159 17.62 -0.91 -2.70
C SER A 159 18.77 -1.45 -1.84
N GLU A 160 19.03 -0.85 -0.67
CA GLU A 160 20.09 -1.35 0.24
C GLU A 160 19.88 -2.83 0.62
N ASP A 161 18.62 -3.24 0.74
CA ASP A 161 18.22 -4.59 1.14
C ASP A 161 17.73 -5.47 -0.02
N SER A 162 17.73 -4.99 -1.27
CA SER A 162 17.13 -5.70 -2.41
C SER A 162 18.01 -5.65 -3.65
N ARG A 163 18.34 -6.84 -4.16
CA ARG A 163 19.28 -7.10 -5.26
C ARG A 163 18.65 -7.95 -6.37
N TYR A 164 17.51 -8.56 -6.09
CA TYR A 164 16.77 -9.40 -7.01
C TYR A 164 15.27 -9.05 -6.97
N SER A 165 14.56 -9.43 -8.03
CA SER A 165 13.10 -9.41 -8.08
C SER A 165 12.57 -10.68 -8.73
N GLY A 166 11.27 -10.90 -8.63
CA GLY A 166 10.57 -11.85 -9.48
C GLY A 166 10.40 -11.27 -10.88
N VAL A 167 10.65 -12.08 -11.90
CA VAL A 167 10.43 -11.77 -13.32
C VAL A 167 9.65 -12.89 -13.99
N ILE A 168 8.66 -12.52 -14.79
CA ILE A 168 7.89 -13.41 -15.65
C ILE A 168 8.01 -12.87 -17.06
N HIS A 169 8.42 -13.75 -17.99
CA HIS A 169 8.51 -13.44 -19.41
C HIS A 169 7.33 -14.10 -20.13
N LEU A 170 6.46 -13.27 -20.71
CA LEU A 170 5.39 -13.71 -21.58
C LEU A 170 5.83 -13.60 -23.04
N THR A 171 5.49 -14.60 -23.84
CA THR A 171 5.79 -14.64 -25.29
C THR A 171 4.62 -15.27 -26.04
N GLU A 172 4.60 -15.19 -27.36
CA GLU A 172 3.57 -15.87 -28.16
C GLU A 172 3.49 -17.39 -27.94
N ASN A 173 4.58 -18.04 -27.50
CA ASN A 173 4.64 -19.47 -27.21
C ASN A 173 4.39 -19.83 -25.74
N ALA A 174 4.47 -18.85 -24.85
CA ALA A 174 4.25 -18.98 -23.42
C ALA A 174 3.47 -17.74 -22.95
N ARG A 175 2.16 -17.76 -23.19
CA ARG A 175 1.28 -16.59 -23.12
C ARG A 175 0.65 -16.42 -21.75
N THR A 176 0.64 -17.45 -20.92
CA THR A 176 -0.19 -17.52 -19.72
C THR A 176 0.67 -17.77 -18.49
N TYR A 177 0.68 -16.80 -17.59
CA TYR A 177 1.17 -17.00 -16.24
C TYR A 177 0.00 -17.20 -15.28
N SER A 178 0.06 -18.25 -14.47
CA SER A 178 -0.87 -18.45 -13.36
C SER A 178 -0.16 -19.10 -12.19
N ALA A 179 -0.08 -18.39 -11.07
CA ALA A 179 0.52 -18.90 -9.85
C ALA A 179 -0.28 -18.49 -8.61
N SER A 180 -0.03 -19.20 -7.52
CA SER A 180 -0.54 -18.87 -6.20
C SER A 180 0.55 -18.99 -5.14
N SER A 181 0.32 -18.42 -3.96
CA SER A 181 1.16 -18.67 -2.79
C SER A 181 1.25 -20.18 -2.50
N ILE A 182 2.44 -20.68 -2.20
CA ILE A 182 2.66 -22.09 -1.82
C ILE A 182 1.85 -22.40 -0.57
N ASN A 183 1.99 -21.56 0.45
CA ASN A 183 1.24 -21.66 1.68
C ASN A 183 -0.18 -21.10 1.50
N SER A 184 -1.13 -21.67 2.25
CA SER A 184 -2.42 -21.06 2.53
C SER A 184 -2.36 -20.28 3.84
N PHE A 185 -3.30 -19.35 4.01
CA PHE A 185 -3.36 -18.44 5.14
C PHE A 185 -4.74 -18.54 5.81
N PRO A 186 -4.81 -18.47 7.16
CA PRO A 186 -6.07 -18.58 7.86
C PRO A 186 -6.99 -17.41 7.52
N ILE A 187 -8.30 -17.66 7.48
CA ILE A 187 -9.29 -16.59 7.30
C ILE A 187 -9.22 -15.64 8.50
N PRO A 188 -8.97 -14.34 8.27
CA PRO A 188 -8.96 -13.35 9.35
C PRO A 188 -10.31 -13.25 10.05
N LYS A 189 -10.32 -12.80 11.31
CA LYS A 189 -11.56 -12.44 12.00
C LYS A 189 -12.34 -11.42 11.18
N GLN A 190 -13.67 -11.52 11.20
CA GLN A 190 -14.54 -10.61 10.46
C GLN A 190 -14.21 -9.15 10.79
N GLY A 191 -14.02 -8.34 9.75
CA GLY A 191 -13.67 -6.92 9.87
C GLY A 191 -12.17 -6.64 10.01
N SER A 192 -11.33 -7.62 10.36
CA SER A 192 -9.88 -7.40 10.49
C SER A 192 -9.28 -6.95 9.14
N PRO A 193 -8.53 -5.83 9.12
CA PRO A 193 -7.89 -5.40 7.89
C PRO A 193 -6.82 -6.41 7.48
N THR A 194 -6.90 -6.83 6.22
CA THR A 194 -5.95 -7.74 5.58
C THR A 194 -5.62 -7.15 4.22
N ILE A 195 -4.36 -6.79 4.03
CA ILE A 195 -3.91 -6.07 2.84
C ILE A 195 -2.69 -6.77 2.28
N LEU A 196 -2.68 -6.92 0.97
CA LEU A 196 -1.50 -7.29 0.21
C LEU A 196 -0.77 -6.04 -0.24
N GLU A 197 0.49 -5.90 0.16
CA GLU A 197 1.43 -4.95 -0.41
C GLU A 197 2.23 -5.62 -1.52
N VAL A 198 2.41 -4.95 -2.66
CA VAL A 198 3.27 -5.44 -3.74
C VAL A 198 3.97 -4.27 -4.40
N ASN A 199 5.28 -4.40 -4.61
CA ASN A 199 6.01 -3.58 -5.57
C ASN A 199 5.96 -4.28 -6.93
N PHE A 200 5.60 -3.55 -7.99
CA PHE A 200 5.50 -4.11 -9.34
C PHE A 200 5.95 -3.12 -10.41
N LYS A 201 6.41 -3.67 -11.53
CA LYS A 201 6.68 -2.98 -12.80
C LYS A 201 6.26 -3.94 -13.91
N THR A 202 5.52 -3.48 -14.91
CA THR A 202 4.95 -4.43 -15.88
C THR A 202 4.59 -3.80 -17.22
N GLU A 203 4.78 -4.60 -18.27
CA GLU A 203 4.38 -4.33 -19.65
C GLU A 203 3.07 -5.03 -20.05
N ASN A 204 2.35 -5.64 -19.09
CA ASN A 204 1.10 -6.36 -19.35
C ASN A 204 0.14 -6.22 -18.15
N TYR A 205 -1.14 -6.53 -18.33
CA TYR A 205 -2.07 -6.62 -17.20
C TYR A 205 -1.80 -7.81 -16.26
N ILE A 206 -1.93 -7.60 -14.95
CA ILE A 206 -1.82 -8.67 -13.94
C ILE A 206 -3.08 -8.69 -13.07
N ASN A 207 -3.81 -9.80 -13.09
CA ASN A 207 -4.90 -10.06 -12.16
C ASN A 207 -4.35 -10.56 -10.82
N VAL A 208 -4.73 -9.88 -9.74
CA VAL A 208 -4.38 -10.26 -8.38
C VAL A 208 -5.65 -10.49 -7.57
N GLY A 209 -5.66 -11.56 -6.78
CA GLY A 209 -6.81 -11.89 -5.96
C GLY A 209 -6.56 -13.02 -4.99
N VAL A 210 -7.65 -13.63 -4.54
CA VAL A 210 -7.61 -14.73 -3.57
C VAL A 210 -8.30 -15.98 -4.11
N ILE A 211 -7.80 -17.15 -3.71
CA ILE A 211 -8.47 -18.45 -3.85
C ILE A 211 -8.86 -18.86 -2.44
N ILE A 212 -10.16 -18.88 -2.14
CA ILE A 212 -10.72 -19.23 -0.84
C ILE A 212 -11.10 -20.70 -0.85
N GLN A 213 -10.68 -21.44 0.15
CA GLN A 213 -11.06 -22.84 0.33
C GLN A 213 -12.27 -22.94 1.26
N GLU A 214 -13.37 -23.48 0.76
CA GLU A 214 -14.54 -23.86 1.56
C GLU A 214 -14.65 -25.39 1.65
N SER A 215 -15.59 -25.89 2.46
CA SER A 215 -15.82 -27.33 2.60
C SER A 215 -16.19 -27.95 1.25
N GLY A 216 -15.23 -28.63 0.62
CA GLY A 216 -15.40 -29.33 -0.66
C GLY A 216 -15.35 -28.45 -1.91
N SER A 217 -15.00 -27.17 -1.83
CA SER A 217 -14.89 -26.30 -3.01
C SER A 217 -13.83 -25.19 -2.88
N TYR A 218 -13.42 -24.63 -4.01
CA TYR A 218 -12.54 -23.46 -4.09
C TYR A 218 -13.25 -22.33 -4.82
N ILE A 219 -13.21 -21.14 -4.24
CA ILE A 219 -13.79 -19.92 -4.80
C ILE A 219 -12.66 -18.96 -5.15
N LYS A 220 -12.54 -18.60 -6.41
CA LYS A 220 -11.51 -17.66 -6.87
C LYS A 220 -12.10 -16.29 -7.10
N ILE A 221 -11.56 -15.28 -6.42
CA ILE A 221 -12.06 -13.91 -6.42
C ILE A 221 -10.95 -12.98 -6.92
N PRO A 222 -11.03 -12.46 -8.16
CA PRO A 222 -10.15 -11.38 -8.62
C PRO A 222 -10.49 -10.08 -7.90
N LEU A 223 -9.47 -9.35 -7.45
CA LEU A 223 -9.66 -8.15 -6.62
C LEU A 223 -9.14 -6.88 -7.28
N VAL A 224 -8.03 -6.97 -8.01
CA VAL A 224 -7.47 -5.85 -8.75
C VAL A 224 -6.79 -6.33 -10.02
N ILE A 225 -6.79 -5.45 -11.02
CA ILE A 225 -5.96 -5.59 -12.22
C ILE A 225 -4.86 -4.54 -12.12
N LEU A 226 -3.61 -4.98 -12.02
CA LEU A 226 -2.45 -4.10 -12.10
C LEU A 226 -2.28 -3.68 -13.57
N ASN A 227 -2.17 -2.37 -13.79
CA ASN A 227 -1.99 -1.78 -15.12
C ASN A 227 -0.51 -1.62 -15.45
N HIS A 228 -0.21 -1.46 -16.73
CA HIS A 228 1.10 -1.12 -17.26
C HIS A 228 1.80 -0.04 -16.44
N SER A 229 3.09 -0.26 -16.19
CA SER A 229 3.95 0.71 -15.55
C SER A 229 5.40 0.47 -15.94
N ALA A 230 5.99 1.44 -16.62
CA ALA A 230 7.42 1.47 -16.95
C ALA A 230 8.32 1.69 -15.71
N TYR A 231 7.73 2.12 -14.59
CA TYR A 231 8.43 2.37 -13.34
C TYR A 231 7.91 1.45 -12.24
N TRP A 232 8.76 1.14 -11.26
CA TRP A 232 8.32 0.44 -10.05
C TRP A 232 7.28 1.26 -9.29
N ARG A 233 6.15 0.62 -8.96
CA ARG A 233 5.07 1.19 -8.17
C ARG A 233 4.71 0.26 -7.04
N LYS A 234 4.25 0.81 -5.93
CA LYS A 234 3.67 0.03 -4.83
C LYS A 234 2.15 0.11 -4.86
N ILE A 235 1.49 -1.02 -4.63
CA ILE A 235 0.03 -1.11 -4.48
C ILE A 235 -0.33 -1.77 -3.14
N TYR A 236 -1.49 -1.38 -2.61
CA TYR A 236 -2.09 -1.91 -1.40
C TYR A 236 -3.46 -2.49 -1.74
N VAL A 237 -3.58 -3.81 -1.83
CA VAL A 237 -4.83 -4.48 -2.22
C VAL A 237 -5.58 -4.94 -0.98
N ASN A 238 -6.76 -4.39 -0.74
CA ASN A 238 -7.56 -4.70 0.44
C ASN A 238 -8.37 -5.99 0.24
N PHE A 239 -7.93 -7.06 0.90
CA PHE A 239 -8.56 -8.37 0.85
C PHE A 239 -9.67 -8.51 1.90
N GLY A 240 -9.60 -7.74 2.98
CA GLY A 240 -10.46 -7.83 4.16
C GLY A 240 -11.96 -7.94 3.85
N PRO A 241 -12.56 -7.06 3.02
CA PRO A 241 -13.98 -7.11 2.69
C PRO A 241 -14.40 -8.44 2.06
N ASN A 242 -13.62 -8.97 1.11
CA ASN A 242 -13.97 -10.21 0.41
C ASN A 242 -13.76 -11.43 1.32
N LEU A 243 -12.66 -11.49 2.07
CA LEU A 243 -12.44 -12.57 3.04
C LEU A 243 -13.52 -12.59 4.14
N SER A 244 -14.00 -11.43 4.57
CA SER A 244 -15.06 -11.32 5.59
C SER A 244 -16.42 -11.85 5.14
N LEU A 245 -16.64 -12.02 3.82
CA LEU A 245 -17.86 -12.64 3.27
C LEU A 245 -17.83 -14.18 3.37
N HIS A 246 -16.68 -14.78 3.70
CA HIS A 246 -16.48 -16.21 3.80
C HIS A 246 -16.01 -16.63 5.20
N PRO A 247 -16.77 -16.34 6.27
CA PRO A 247 -16.33 -16.58 7.66
C PRO A 247 -16.20 -18.06 8.03
N GLN A 248 -16.72 -18.97 7.19
CA GLN A 248 -16.64 -20.43 7.38
C GLN A 248 -15.61 -21.09 6.46
N ALA A 249 -14.87 -20.31 5.66
CA ALA A 249 -13.78 -20.84 4.86
C ALA A 249 -12.64 -21.35 5.74
N ILE A 250 -11.91 -22.34 5.24
CA ILE A 250 -10.83 -23.01 5.95
C ILE A 250 -9.59 -22.12 5.93
N ASP A 251 -9.19 -21.69 4.73
CA ASP A 251 -8.05 -20.84 4.47
C ASP A 251 -8.20 -20.15 3.10
N PHE A 252 -7.21 -19.36 2.73
CA PHE A 252 -7.10 -18.79 1.40
C PHE A 252 -5.66 -18.75 0.90
N LYS A 253 -5.49 -18.67 -0.41
CA LYS A 253 -4.23 -18.38 -1.10
C LYS A 253 -4.33 -17.07 -1.86
N VAL A 254 -3.19 -16.43 -2.10
CA VAL A 254 -3.08 -15.27 -2.99
C VAL A 254 -2.71 -15.77 -4.37
N PHE A 255 -3.34 -15.24 -5.43
CA PHE A 255 -2.99 -15.59 -6.82
C PHE A 255 -2.54 -14.38 -7.62
N PHE A 256 -1.67 -14.64 -8.60
CA PHE A 256 -1.21 -13.71 -9.63
C PHE A 256 -1.38 -14.38 -10.98
N GLU A 257 -2.06 -13.69 -11.90
CA GLU A 257 -2.36 -14.21 -13.22
C GLU A 257 -2.19 -13.17 -14.30
N SER A 258 -1.70 -13.59 -15.46
CA SER A 258 -1.53 -12.72 -16.60
C SER A 258 -1.65 -13.53 -17.89
N VAL A 259 -2.23 -12.92 -18.91
CA VAL A 259 -2.26 -13.45 -20.27
C VAL A 259 -1.70 -12.37 -21.17
N LEU A 260 -0.73 -12.71 -22.02
CA LEU A 260 -0.13 -11.78 -22.97
C LEU A 260 -1.24 -11.11 -23.80
N GLU A 261 -1.23 -9.78 -23.83
CA GLU A 261 -2.17 -9.00 -24.63
C GLU A 261 -2.03 -9.33 -26.13
N ASN A 262 -3.13 -9.20 -26.89
CA ASN A 262 -3.19 -9.72 -28.26
C ASN A 262 -2.32 -8.92 -29.26
N ASP A 263 -1.97 -7.69 -28.92
CA ASP A 263 -1.14 -6.77 -29.70
C ASP A 263 0.35 -6.81 -29.31
N LEU A 264 0.72 -7.62 -28.32
CA LEU A 264 2.09 -7.80 -27.85
C LEU A 264 2.67 -9.15 -28.33
N SER A 265 3.91 -9.13 -28.81
CA SER A 265 4.70 -10.34 -29.08
C SER A 265 5.37 -10.90 -27.84
N SER A 266 5.64 -10.04 -26.86
CA SER A 266 6.24 -10.36 -25.58
C SER A 266 5.90 -9.27 -24.55
N ALA A 267 5.96 -9.63 -23.28
CA ALA A 267 5.86 -8.66 -22.19
C ALA A 267 6.58 -9.18 -20.95
N ASP A 268 7.25 -8.27 -20.26
CA ASP A 268 7.90 -8.55 -18.99
C ASP A 268 7.06 -8.04 -17.80
N ILE A 269 6.95 -8.88 -16.78
CA ILE A 269 6.30 -8.57 -15.51
C ILE A 269 7.32 -8.76 -14.39
N TYR A 270 7.46 -7.75 -13.54
CA TYR A 270 8.31 -7.77 -12.37
C TYR A 270 7.50 -7.57 -11.10
N LEU A 271 7.78 -8.40 -10.09
CA LEU A 271 7.16 -8.37 -8.77
C LEU A 271 8.25 -8.36 -7.70
N ASP A 272 8.00 -7.63 -6.62
CA ASP A 272 8.91 -7.57 -5.48
C ASP A 272 8.15 -7.17 -4.20
N ASN A 273 8.79 -7.36 -3.05
CA ASN A 273 8.35 -6.88 -1.74
C ASN A 273 6.87 -7.21 -1.47
N ILE A 274 6.48 -8.44 -1.79
CA ILE A 274 5.13 -8.95 -1.55
C ILE A 274 4.97 -9.13 -0.05
N LYS A 275 3.96 -8.50 0.54
CA LYS A 275 3.65 -8.65 1.97
C LYS A 275 2.16 -8.85 2.16
N LEU A 276 1.77 -9.96 2.78
CA LEU A 276 0.39 -10.16 3.23
C LEU A 276 0.31 -9.85 4.72
N ILE A 277 -0.32 -8.73 5.05
CA ILE A 277 -0.34 -8.22 6.41
C ILE A 277 -1.77 -8.27 6.93
N ASN A 278 -1.93 -8.78 8.14
CA ASN A 278 -3.18 -8.73 8.89
C ASN A 278 -2.97 -8.01 10.22
N ARG A 279 -3.99 -7.30 10.68
CA ARG A 279 -4.07 -6.82 12.06
C ARG A 279 -5.18 -7.56 12.81
N PRO A 280 -4.83 -8.47 13.74
CA PRO A 280 -5.82 -9.09 14.60
C PRO A 280 -6.46 -8.03 15.50
N TYR A 281 -7.81 -8.04 15.56
CA TYR A 281 -8.57 -7.37 16.62
C TYR A 281 -8.59 -8.23 17.88
#